data_AF-A0A091SDQ7-F1
#
_entry.id   AF-A0A091SDQ7-F1
#
_cell.length_a   1.000
_cell.length_b   1.000
_cell.length_c   1.000
_cell.angle_alpha   90.00
_cell.angle_beta   90.00
_cell.angle_gamma   90.00
#
_symmetry.space_group_name_H-M   'P 1'
#
loop_
_entity.id
_entity.type
_entity.pdbx_description
1 polymer ?
#
loop_
_entity_poly.entity_id
_entity_poly.type
_entity_poly.pdbx_seq_one_letter_code
_entity_poly.pdbx_strand_id
1 'polypeptide(L)'
;NITLGSLLDDQQWHSVLIEHFNNQVNFTVDKHTHHFHTKGEYNYLDLDYELSFGGIPVPGKSGTLSRRNFHGCFENIYYNEVNIIDLARRHKSQIYFVGNMSFSCLEPQVVPVTFLSSSSYLALPGTSGQDEVFINFQFRTWNKEGLLLSSKLRQASGGFLLYLSDGKVKVSLH
;
A
#
# COMPACT_ATOMS: atom_id res chain seq x y z
N ASN A 1 6.65 -7.58 -19.12
CA ASN A 1 5.69 -7.13 -18.09
C ASN A 1 4.54 -6.43 -18.77
N ILE A 2 3.32 -6.75 -18.35
CA ILE A 2 2.08 -6.13 -18.85
C ILE A 2 1.56 -5.29 -17.68
N THR A 3 1.16 -4.06 -17.96
CA THR A 3 0.71 -3.09 -16.97
C THR A 3 -0.59 -2.47 -17.45
N LEU A 4 -1.56 -2.33 -16.55
CA LEU A 4 -2.87 -1.78 -16.84
C LEU A 4 -3.38 -0.97 -15.64
N GLY A 5 -4.12 0.11 -15.92
CA GLY A 5 -4.57 1.06 -14.90
C GLY A 5 -3.57 2.20 -14.62
N SER A 6 -4.05 3.22 -13.92
CA SER A 6 -3.27 4.40 -13.51
C SER A 6 -3.92 4.99 -12.26
N LEU A 7 -3.10 5.41 -11.28
CA LEU A 7 -3.55 6.03 -10.02
C LEU A 7 -4.61 5.20 -9.27
N LEU A 8 -4.37 3.89 -9.16
CA LEU A 8 -5.28 2.96 -8.46
C LEU A 8 -5.13 2.99 -6.92
N ASP A 9 -4.27 3.89 -6.42
CA ASP A 9 -3.99 4.16 -5.01
C ASP A 9 -4.79 5.37 -4.50
N ASP A 10 -6.04 5.51 -4.97
CA ASP A 10 -6.94 6.64 -4.72
C ASP A 10 -8.00 6.37 -3.64
N GLN A 11 -7.87 5.24 -2.93
CA GLN A 11 -8.80 4.77 -1.90
C GLN A 11 -10.19 4.41 -2.44
N GLN A 12 -10.36 4.27 -3.75
CA GLN A 12 -11.59 3.77 -4.37
C GLN A 12 -11.50 2.27 -4.66
N TRP A 13 -12.67 1.66 -4.90
CA TRP A 13 -12.75 0.29 -5.35
C TRP A 13 -12.36 0.18 -6.82
N HIS A 14 -11.40 -0.69 -7.11
CA HIS A 14 -11.02 -1.07 -8.46
C HIS A 14 -11.30 -2.55 -8.68
N SER A 15 -11.84 -2.88 -9.85
CA SER A 15 -12.09 -4.28 -10.22
C SER A 15 -10.93 -4.84 -11.03
N VAL A 16 -10.59 -6.11 -10.77
CA VAL A 16 -9.58 -6.84 -11.53
C VAL A 16 -10.17 -8.16 -11.98
N LEU A 17 -10.08 -8.44 -13.27
CA LEU A 17 -10.52 -9.70 -13.87
C LEU A 17 -9.40 -10.25 -14.75
N ILE A 18 -9.10 -11.54 -14.55
CA ILE A 18 -8.16 -12.30 -15.37
C ILE A 18 -8.91 -13.50 -15.93
N GLU A 19 -9.02 -13.57 -17.25
CA GLU A 19 -9.56 -14.73 -17.95
C GLU A 19 -8.45 -15.35 -18.78
N HIS A 20 -8.23 -16.65 -18.62
CA HIS A 20 -7.20 -17.39 -19.32
C HIS A 20 -7.84 -18.56 -20.06
N PHE A 21 -7.70 -18.58 -21.38
CA PHE A 21 -8.20 -19.65 -22.23
C PHE A 21 -7.13 -20.05 -23.25
N ASN A 22 -6.62 -21.29 -23.14
CA ASN A 22 -5.45 -21.76 -23.88
C ASN A 22 -4.25 -20.83 -23.66
N ASN A 23 -3.71 -20.23 -24.73
CA ASN A 23 -2.64 -19.25 -24.62
C ASN A 23 -3.15 -17.81 -24.57
N GLN A 24 -4.46 -17.57 -24.63
CA GLN A 24 -5.05 -16.24 -24.64
C GLN A 24 -5.38 -15.79 -23.22
N VAL A 25 -4.98 -14.56 -22.89
CA VAL A 25 -5.27 -13.94 -21.61
C VAL A 25 -5.95 -12.60 -21.83
N ASN A 26 -7.11 -12.44 -21.21
CA ASN A 26 -7.78 -11.16 -21.05
C ASN A 26 -7.47 -10.66 -19.65
N PHE A 27 -6.73 -9.56 -19.56
CA PHE A 27 -6.47 -8.88 -18.30
C PHE A 27 -7.24 -7.57 -18.29
N THR A 28 -8.21 -7.45 -17.38
CA THR A 28 -9.08 -6.29 -17.26
C THR A 28 -8.89 -5.62 -15.91
N VAL A 29 -8.72 -4.30 -15.92
CA VAL A 29 -8.74 -3.43 -14.74
C VAL A 29 -9.83 -2.39 -14.97
N ASP A 30 -10.82 -2.36 -14.07
CA ASP A 30 -12.05 -1.60 -14.19
C ASP A 30 -12.80 -1.89 -15.50
N LYS A 31 -12.63 -1.05 -16.51
CA LYS A 31 -13.25 -1.16 -17.85
C LYS A 31 -12.23 -1.33 -18.97
N HIS A 32 -10.94 -1.29 -18.64
CA HIS A 32 -9.87 -1.37 -19.61
C HIS A 32 -9.39 -2.81 -19.67
N THR A 33 -9.42 -3.40 -20.87
CA THR A 33 -8.95 -4.77 -21.10
C THR A 33 -7.74 -4.76 -22.00
N HIS A 34 -6.72 -5.51 -21.61
CA HIS A 34 -5.54 -5.78 -22.41
C HIS A 34 -5.49 -7.28 -22.76
N HIS A 35 -5.52 -7.57 -24.05
CA HIS A 35 -5.44 -8.93 -24.58
C HIS A 35 -4.00 -9.28 -24.92
N PHE A 36 -3.54 -10.44 -24.50
CA PHE A 36 -2.20 -10.93 -24.85
C PHE A 36 -2.14 -12.44 -24.89
N HIS A 37 -1.06 -12.95 -25.48
CA HIS A 37 -0.77 -14.37 -25.49
C HIS A 37 0.33 -14.72 -24.49
N THR A 38 0.16 -15.82 -23.77
CA THR A 38 1.22 -16.40 -22.95
C THR A 38 2.38 -16.83 -23.85
N LYS A 39 3.60 -16.72 -23.32
CA LYS A 39 4.80 -17.21 -24.00
C LYS A 39 5.06 -18.64 -23.54
N GLY A 40 5.19 -19.58 -24.47
CA GLY A 40 5.46 -20.98 -24.17
C GLY A 40 4.67 -21.92 -25.08
N GLU A 41 4.94 -23.21 -24.96
CA GLU A 41 4.25 -24.25 -25.75
C GLU A 41 3.05 -24.87 -25.02
N TYR A 42 2.90 -24.58 -23.72
CA TYR A 42 1.82 -25.13 -22.90
C TYR A 42 0.60 -24.21 -22.92
N ASN A 43 -0.55 -24.82 -23.20
CA ASN A 43 -1.86 -24.15 -23.22
C ASN A 43 -2.59 -24.17 -21.87
N TYR A 44 -1.92 -24.58 -20.80
CA TYR A 44 -2.50 -24.69 -19.47
C TYR A 44 -1.66 -23.92 -18.44
N LEU A 45 -2.34 -23.44 -17.40
CA LEU A 45 -1.70 -22.82 -16.26
C LEU A 45 -1.50 -23.88 -15.18
N ASP A 46 -0.24 -24.21 -14.90
CA ASP A 46 0.14 -25.06 -13.78
C ASP A 46 0.46 -24.16 -12.59
N LEU A 47 -0.47 -24.06 -11.64
CA LEU A 47 -0.25 -23.30 -10.42
C LEU A 47 0.41 -24.24 -9.41
N ASP A 48 1.57 -23.85 -8.90
CA ASP A 48 2.08 -24.41 -7.64
C ASP A 48 0.97 -24.22 -6.59
N TYR A 49 0.61 -25.32 -5.92
CA TYR A 49 -0.57 -25.60 -5.10
C TYR A 49 -1.15 -24.51 -4.15
N GLU A 50 -0.54 -23.35 -4.04
CA GLU A 50 -0.92 -22.26 -3.14
C GLU A 50 -1.11 -20.93 -3.89
N LEU A 51 -2.33 -20.39 -3.83
CA LEU A 51 -2.65 -19.03 -4.28
C LEU A 51 -2.76 -18.11 -3.07
N SER A 52 -1.96 -17.04 -3.02
CA SER A 52 -1.92 -16.11 -1.89
C SER A 52 -2.50 -14.74 -2.27
N PHE A 53 -3.31 -14.16 -1.37
CA PHE A 53 -3.86 -12.81 -1.49
C PHE A 53 -3.33 -11.92 -0.37
N GLY A 54 -3.03 -10.66 -0.69
CA GLY A 54 -2.61 -9.65 0.29
C GLY A 54 -1.16 -9.73 0.77
N GLY A 55 -0.43 -10.78 0.43
CA GLY A 55 0.98 -10.95 0.77
C GLY A 55 1.46 -12.34 0.39
N ILE A 56 2.75 -12.58 0.56
CA ILE A 56 3.35 -13.92 0.41
C ILE A 56 3.99 -14.27 1.75
N PRO A 57 3.69 -15.42 2.35
CA PRO A 57 4.43 -15.87 3.53
C PRO A 57 5.88 -16.08 3.11
N VAL A 58 6.82 -15.35 3.71
CA VAL A 58 8.25 -15.52 3.43
C VAL A 58 8.83 -16.44 4.51
N PRO A 59 9.17 -17.71 4.22
CA PRO A 59 9.87 -18.53 5.19
C PRO A 59 11.35 -18.12 5.22
N GLY A 60 11.79 -17.53 6.33
CA GLY A 60 13.17 -17.67 6.80
C GLY A 60 14.29 -16.89 6.09
N LYS A 61 14.05 -15.96 5.16
CA LYS A 61 15.12 -15.04 4.68
C LYS A 61 14.62 -13.61 4.47
N SER A 62 15.06 -12.74 5.37
CA SER A 62 15.12 -11.29 5.13
C SER A 62 16.20 -11.05 4.07
N GLY A 63 15.80 -10.81 2.82
CA GLY A 63 16.74 -10.60 1.72
C GLY A 63 16.04 -10.34 0.40
N THR A 64 16.11 -9.07 -0.02
CA THR A 64 16.06 -8.56 -1.42
C THR A 64 14.74 -8.47 -2.19
N LEU A 65 13.58 -8.71 -1.57
CA LEU A 65 12.30 -8.19 -2.08
C LEU A 65 11.60 -7.39 -0.98
N SER A 66 11.89 -6.09 -0.92
CA SER A 66 11.09 -5.10 -0.17
C SER A 66 9.73 -4.92 -0.86
N ARG A 67 8.95 -5.99 -0.99
CA ARG A 67 7.54 -5.90 -1.38
C ARG A 67 6.76 -5.84 -0.09
N ARG A 68 6.36 -4.62 0.28
CA ARG A 68 5.38 -4.43 1.35
C ARG A 68 4.14 -5.27 0.99
N ASN A 69 3.65 -6.03 1.95
CA ASN A 69 2.35 -6.70 1.82
C ASN A 69 1.25 -5.66 1.53
N PHE A 70 0.15 -6.10 0.96
CA PHE A 70 -0.96 -5.22 0.62
C PHE A 70 -1.55 -4.60 1.89
N HIS A 71 -1.79 -3.29 1.83
CA HIS A 71 -2.47 -2.54 2.87
C HIS A 71 -3.72 -1.91 2.27
N GLY A 72 -4.88 -2.47 2.61
CA GLY A 72 -6.17 -2.07 2.05
C GLY A 72 -7.20 -3.16 2.27
N CYS A 73 -8.27 -3.10 1.49
CA CYS A 73 -9.36 -4.08 1.55
C CYS A 73 -9.46 -4.85 0.25
N PHE A 74 -9.91 -6.10 0.35
CA PHE A 74 -10.40 -6.86 -0.79
C PHE A 74 -11.88 -7.15 -0.58
N GLU A 75 -12.63 -7.12 -1.67
CA GLU A 75 -13.99 -7.63 -1.73
C GLU A 75 -14.15 -8.53 -2.95
N ASN A 76 -15.16 -9.39 -2.93
CA ASN A 76 -15.55 -10.20 -4.08
C ASN A 76 -14.39 -11.00 -4.71
N ILE A 77 -13.56 -11.66 -3.90
CA ILE A 77 -12.52 -12.57 -4.42
C ILE A 77 -13.16 -13.87 -4.87
N TYR A 78 -13.13 -14.10 -6.19
CA TYR A 78 -13.55 -15.33 -6.83
C TYR A 78 -12.38 -15.96 -7.57
N TYR A 79 -12.21 -17.27 -7.40
CA TYR A 79 -11.28 -18.08 -8.19
C TYR A 79 -12.06 -19.24 -8.81
N ASN A 80 -12.14 -19.29 -10.14
CA ASN A 80 -12.95 -20.26 -10.88
C ASN A 80 -14.35 -20.44 -10.26
N GLU A 81 -15.08 -19.33 -10.12
CA GLU A 81 -16.44 -19.25 -9.54
C GLU A 81 -16.57 -19.58 -8.05
N VAL A 82 -15.48 -19.97 -7.38
CA VAL A 82 -15.48 -20.22 -5.93
C VAL A 82 -15.25 -18.91 -5.17
N ASN A 83 -16.19 -18.56 -4.28
CA ASN A 83 -16.07 -17.40 -3.40
C ASN A 83 -15.06 -17.67 -2.27
N ILE A 84 -13.85 -17.14 -2.40
CA ILE A 84 -12.76 -17.37 -1.45
C ILE A 84 -13.02 -16.69 -0.10
N ILE A 85 -13.68 -15.53 -0.10
CA ILE A 85 -14.03 -14.79 1.14
C ILE A 85 -15.05 -15.58 1.97
N ASP A 86 -16.02 -16.24 1.34
CA ASP A 86 -17.00 -17.09 2.04
C ASP A 86 -16.32 -18.33 2.66
N LEU A 87 -15.43 -18.99 1.91
CA LEU A 87 -14.64 -20.12 2.43
C LEU A 87 -13.78 -19.69 3.63
N ALA A 88 -13.18 -18.51 3.54
CA ALA A 88 -12.38 -17.91 4.60
C ALA A 88 -13.24 -17.62 5.84
N ARG A 89 -14.40 -16.98 5.67
CA ARG A 89 -15.33 -16.65 6.77
C ARG A 89 -15.86 -17.90 7.48
N ARG A 90 -16.02 -19.01 6.75
CA ARG A 90 -16.47 -20.30 7.29
C ARG A 90 -15.32 -21.17 7.83
N HIS A 91 -14.09 -20.65 7.88
CA HIS A 91 -12.90 -21.37 8.36
C HIS A 91 -12.73 -22.75 7.72
N LYS A 92 -12.91 -22.84 6.39
CA LYS A 92 -12.70 -24.11 5.66
C LYS A 92 -11.23 -24.51 5.71
N SER A 93 -10.96 -25.82 5.87
CA SER A 93 -9.61 -26.37 6.07
C SER A 93 -8.63 -26.11 4.93
N GLN A 94 -9.13 -25.77 3.74
CA GLN A 94 -8.35 -25.38 2.57
C GLN A 94 -7.85 -23.93 2.60
N ILE A 95 -8.26 -23.12 3.58
CA ILE A 95 -7.86 -21.72 3.73
C ILE A 95 -6.93 -21.58 4.94
N TYR A 96 -5.75 -20.99 4.72
CA TYR A 96 -4.79 -20.66 5.76
C TYR A 96 -4.64 -19.15 5.90
N PHE A 97 -4.49 -18.67 7.14
CA PHE A 97 -4.38 -17.25 7.45
C PHE A 97 -3.05 -16.97 8.16
N VAL A 98 -2.40 -15.86 7.79
CA VAL A 98 -1.21 -15.34 8.47
C VAL A 98 -1.49 -13.92 8.94
N GLY A 99 -1.29 -13.67 10.24
CA GLY A 99 -1.52 -12.36 10.86
C GLY A 99 -2.98 -12.06 11.18
N ASN A 100 -3.29 -10.79 11.40
CA ASN A 100 -4.62 -10.32 11.78
C ASN A 100 -5.40 -9.90 10.53
N MET A 101 -6.54 -10.55 10.29
CA MET A 101 -7.45 -10.24 9.19
C MET A 101 -8.86 -9.97 9.74
N SER A 102 -9.56 -9.00 9.16
CA SER A 102 -10.96 -8.71 9.48
C SER A 102 -11.81 -8.87 8.22
N PHE A 103 -13.08 -9.25 8.39
CA PHE A 103 -14.07 -9.32 7.32
C PHE A 103 -14.90 -8.03 7.17
N SER A 104 -14.44 -6.94 7.80
CA SER A 104 -14.98 -5.59 7.65
C SER A 104 -13.94 -4.66 7.04
N CYS A 105 -14.31 -3.92 6.01
CA CYS A 105 -13.52 -2.80 5.52
C CYS A 105 -14.04 -1.51 6.14
N LEU A 106 -13.33 -1.01 7.16
CA LEU A 106 -13.59 0.32 7.70
C LEU A 106 -12.64 1.28 7.02
N GLU A 107 -13.20 2.24 6.29
CA GLU A 107 -12.38 3.29 5.70
C GLU A 107 -11.79 4.16 6.82
N PRO A 108 -10.46 4.26 6.94
CA PRO A 108 -9.86 5.05 7.99
C PRO A 108 -10.25 6.51 7.79
N GLN A 109 -10.97 7.07 8.76
CA GLN A 109 -11.24 8.50 8.76
C GLN A 109 -9.92 9.26 8.96
N VAL A 110 -9.49 9.99 7.93
CA VAL A 110 -8.39 10.94 8.06
C VAL A 110 -8.89 12.09 8.94
N VAL A 111 -8.52 12.07 10.22
CA VAL A 111 -8.86 13.14 11.16
C VAL A 111 -7.82 14.26 11.00
N PRO A 112 -8.15 15.42 10.41
CA PRO A 112 -7.21 16.52 10.27
C PRO A 112 -7.00 17.23 11.61
N VAL A 113 -5.82 17.83 11.78
CA VAL A 113 -5.54 18.79 12.85
C VAL A 113 -5.34 20.18 12.26
N THR A 114 -5.93 21.20 12.89
CA THR A 114 -5.80 22.60 12.45
C THR A 114 -4.95 23.39 13.44
N PHE A 115 -3.85 23.97 12.96
CA PHE A 115 -2.99 24.87 13.72
C PHE A 115 -3.44 26.31 13.47
N LEU A 116 -4.18 26.90 14.42
CA LEU A 116 -4.78 28.24 14.28
C LEU A 116 -3.81 29.38 14.62
N SER A 117 -2.70 29.09 15.31
CA SER A 117 -1.68 30.06 15.71
C SER A 117 -0.29 29.57 15.32
N SER A 118 0.62 30.51 15.02
CA SER A 118 2.03 30.22 14.74
C SER A 118 2.77 29.63 15.94
N SER A 119 2.21 29.72 17.15
CA SER A 119 2.75 29.13 18.37
C SER A 119 2.24 27.71 18.64
N SER A 120 1.23 27.23 17.91
CA SER A 120 0.66 25.90 18.12
C SER A 120 1.56 24.83 17.49
N TYR A 121 1.84 23.75 18.23
CA TYR A 121 2.60 22.61 17.73
C TYR A 121 2.13 21.31 18.36
N LEU A 122 2.40 20.19 17.67
CA LEU A 122 2.22 18.83 18.18
C LEU A 122 3.60 18.20 18.37
N ALA A 123 3.88 17.70 19.57
CA ALA A 123 5.11 16.98 19.86
C ALA A 123 4.83 15.47 19.91
N LEU A 124 5.63 14.70 19.18
CA LEU A 124 5.56 13.24 19.16
C LEU A 124 6.79 12.65 19.87
N PRO A 125 6.65 11.49 20.55
CA PRO A 125 7.81 10.79 21.08
C PRO A 125 8.71 10.34 19.94
N GLY A 126 10.00 10.67 20.01
CA GLY A 126 10.97 10.25 19.01
C GLY A 126 11.34 8.77 19.13
N THR A 127 11.59 8.11 18.00
CA THR A 127 12.12 6.75 17.94
C THR A 127 13.65 6.77 18.10
N SER A 128 14.21 5.91 18.95
CA SER A 128 15.65 5.80 19.16
C SER A 128 16.20 4.47 18.67
N GLY A 129 17.41 4.48 18.10
CA GLY A 129 18.08 3.28 17.60
C GLY A 129 17.55 2.78 16.25
N GLN A 130 16.88 3.64 15.49
CA GLN A 130 16.47 3.41 14.11
C GLN A 130 17.38 4.23 13.20
N ASP A 131 17.98 3.59 12.19
CA ASP A 131 18.83 4.25 11.20
C ASP A 131 18.01 4.90 10.06
N GLU A 132 16.72 4.56 9.96
CA GLU A 132 15.81 5.05 8.94
C GLU A 132 14.56 5.68 9.56
N VAL A 133 14.06 6.75 8.93
CA VAL A 133 12.81 7.41 9.31
C VAL A 133 11.94 7.56 8.07
N PHE A 134 10.70 7.06 8.15
CA PHE A 134 9.67 7.24 7.12
C PHE A 134 8.60 8.20 7.63
N ILE A 135 8.46 9.34 6.96
CA ILE A 135 7.45 10.37 7.28
C ILE A 135 6.58 10.58 6.06
N ASN A 136 5.26 10.46 6.23
CA ASN A 136 4.27 10.76 5.21
C ASN A 136 3.12 11.57 5.83
N PHE A 137 2.79 12.72 5.25
CA PHE A 137 1.66 13.54 5.69
C PHE A 137 1.18 14.44 4.55
N GLN A 138 -0.05 14.94 4.68
CA GLN A 138 -0.66 15.93 3.80
C GLN A 138 -0.86 17.24 4.56
N PHE A 139 -0.73 18.39 3.89
CA PHE A 139 -0.99 19.70 4.49
C PHE A 139 -1.72 20.62 3.51
N ARG A 140 -2.46 21.59 4.05
CA ARG A 140 -3.12 22.66 3.29
C ARG A 140 -3.00 23.98 4.04
N THR A 141 -2.54 25.02 3.38
CA THR A 141 -2.40 26.36 3.97
C THR A 141 -2.46 27.44 2.89
N TRP A 142 -2.80 28.67 3.28
CA TRP A 142 -2.68 29.87 2.44
C TRP A 142 -1.40 30.67 2.77
N ASN A 143 -0.65 30.29 3.81
CA ASN A 143 0.55 30.99 4.23
C ASN A 143 1.75 30.60 3.37
N LYS A 144 2.54 31.61 2.97
CA LYS A 144 3.77 31.41 2.18
C LYS A 144 4.97 30.92 3.01
N GLU A 145 4.91 31.15 4.32
CA GLU A 145 5.95 30.80 5.29
C GLU A 145 5.36 29.93 6.40
N GLY A 146 6.15 28.98 6.91
CA GLY A 146 5.75 28.19 8.07
C GLY A 146 6.58 26.91 8.26
N LEU A 147 6.87 26.56 9.51
CA LEU A 147 7.53 25.29 9.84
C LEU A 147 6.51 24.15 9.78
N LEU A 148 6.80 23.11 9.01
CA LEU A 148 5.94 21.92 8.87
C LEU A 148 6.39 20.80 9.80
N LEU A 149 7.70 20.57 9.91
CA LEU A 149 8.27 19.52 10.76
C LEU A 149 9.69 19.90 11.19
N SER A 150 10.05 19.56 12.42
CA SER A 150 11.41 19.66 12.94
C SER A 150 11.74 18.45 13.80
N SER A 151 12.95 17.94 13.66
CA SER A 151 13.49 16.91 14.54
C SER A 151 14.96 17.16 14.83
N LYS A 152 15.39 16.80 16.04
CA LYS A 152 16.79 16.81 16.47
C LYS A 152 17.29 15.37 16.48
N LEU A 153 18.46 15.12 15.87
CA LEU A 153 19.11 13.82 15.94
C LEU A 153 19.81 13.66 17.30
N ARG A 154 19.76 12.47 17.89
CA ARG A 154 20.52 12.19 19.13
C ARG A 154 22.02 12.28 18.82
N GLN A 155 22.79 12.81 19.77
CA GLN A 155 24.26 13.01 19.72
C GLN A 155 24.75 14.21 18.87
N ALA A 156 24.03 15.33 18.91
CA ALA A 156 24.54 16.67 18.57
C ALA A 156 25.12 16.85 17.15
N SER A 157 24.84 15.93 16.23
CA SER A 157 25.34 15.98 14.85
C SER A 157 24.29 16.47 13.87
N GLY A 158 23.23 17.11 14.38
CA GLY A 158 22.29 17.80 13.55
C GLY A 158 20.81 17.57 13.80
N GLY A 159 20.02 17.98 12.83
CA GLY A 159 18.58 17.86 12.76
C GLY A 159 18.09 18.17 11.35
N PHE A 160 16.80 17.95 11.14
CA PHE A 160 16.17 18.33 9.88
C PHE A 160 14.98 19.24 10.12
N LEU A 161 14.79 20.16 9.19
CA LEU A 161 13.71 21.13 9.13
C LEU A 161 13.02 20.97 7.78
N LEU A 162 11.70 20.81 7.81
CA LEU A 162 10.84 20.87 6.66
C LEU A 162 9.92 22.08 6.83
N TYR A 163 9.96 23.02 5.89
CA TYR A 163 9.27 24.30 6.03
C TYR A 163 8.82 24.85 4.67
N LEU A 164 7.85 25.75 4.72
CA LEU A 164 7.44 26.57 3.59
C LEU A 164 8.23 27.87 3.59
N SER A 165 8.71 28.26 2.42
CA SER A 165 9.32 29.56 2.18
C SER A 165 9.03 30.01 0.75
N ASP A 166 8.47 31.21 0.62
CA ASP A 166 7.94 31.77 -0.63
C ASP A 166 6.98 30.79 -1.35
N GLY A 167 6.12 30.12 -0.57
CA GLY A 167 5.16 29.15 -1.08
C GLY A 167 5.77 27.83 -1.58
N LYS A 168 7.08 27.61 -1.36
CA LYS A 168 7.78 26.38 -1.75
C LYS A 168 8.14 25.56 -0.52
N VAL A 169 8.00 24.25 -0.62
CA VAL A 169 8.48 23.32 0.41
C VAL A 169 9.99 23.20 0.30
N LYS A 170 10.69 23.42 1.41
CA LYS A 170 12.16 23.32 1.54
C LYS A 170 12.52 22.38 2.68
N VAL A 171 13.63 21.67 2.49
CA VAL A 171 14.26 20.82 3.51
C VAL A 171 15.64 21.38 3.81
N SER A 172 15.99 21.46 5.09
CA SER A 172 17.34 21.80 5.54
C SER A 172 17.81 20.78 6.57
N LEU A 173 19.02 20.26 6.34
CA LEU A 173 19.80 19.50 7.30
C LEU A 173 20.82 20.45 7.91
N HIS A 174 20.96 20.42 9.23
CA HIS A 174 21.99 21.16 9.99
C HIS A 174 22.56 20.22 11.03
#